data_AF-A0AAU8Q4I7-F1
#
_entry.id   AF-A0AAU8Q4I7-F1
#
_cell.length_a   1.000
_cell.length_b   1.000
_cell.length_c   1.000
_cell.angle_alpha   90.00
_cell.angle_beta   90.00
_cell.angle_gamma   90.00
#
_symmetry.space_group_name_H-M   'P 1'
#
loop_
_entity.id
_entity.type
_entity.pdbx_description
1 polymer ?
#
loop_
_entity_poly.entity_id
_entity_poly.type
_entity_poly.pdbx_seq_one_letter_code
_entity_poly.pdbx_strand_id
1 'polypeptide(L)'
;MRYLHKARICSGIIASSLIIGALPATAYATPVETSLSCSIDAGRYGKTVQETKTTFNVTLPEKVTKEETFTAKVKLSDVSLHNNSLNRVGSVKMEKSTININVGNNVKLAEAQPGVTLSNGILTLSNKLVASISHGTLTTSVPELSIKLQATGGDSVVFKTTKDATSGTVRAYMFIFSATATSSCTTKPDVQLASAKVTPKG
;
A
#
# COMPACT_ATOMS: atom_id res chain seq x y z
N MET A 1 39.28 -68.62 -20.11
CA MET A 1 39.16 -67.43 -20.99
C MET A 1 38.17 -66.49 -20.29
N ARG A 2 38.57 -65.51 -19.47
CA ARG A 2 39.45 -64.34 -19.67
C ARG A 2 38.82 -63.31 -20.62
N TYR A 3 38.73 -62.07 -20.12
CA TYR A 3 38.45 -60.78 -20.76
C TYR A 3 36.98 -60.33 -20.85
N LEU A 4 36.63 -59.07 -20.58
CA LEU A 4 37.22 -57.96 -19.79
C LEU A 4 36.17 -56.83 -19.83
N HIS A 5 35.98 -56.14 -18.70
CA HIS A 5 35.70 -54.70 -18.52
C HIS A 5 34.64 -53.97 -19.38
N LYS A 6 33.79 -53.21 -18.67
CA LYS A 6 33.99 -51.75 -18.58
C LYS A 6 33.40 -51.19 -17.29
N ALA A 7 34.30 -50.84 -16.37
CA ALA A 7 34.05 -49.90 -15.31
C ALA A 7 33.77 -48.51 -15.90
N ARG A 8 32.83 -47.77 -15.32
CA ARG A 8 32.85 -46.31 -15.39
C ARG A 8 32.66 -45.77 -13.99
N ILE A 9 33.81 -45.47 -13.38
CA ILE A 9 33.95 -44.57 -12.24
C ILE A 9 33.55 -43.19 -12.77
N CYS A 10 32.54 -42.56 -12.18
CA CYS A 10 32.42 -41.12 -12.21
C CYS A 10 32.54 -40.62 -10.77
N SER A 11 33.70 -40.03 -10.55
CA SER A 11 34.16 -39.32 -9.38
C SER A 11 33.10 -38.45 -8.73
N GLY A 12 33.11 -38.46 -7.39
CA GLY A 12 32.40 -37.46 -6.62
C GLY A 12 32.90 -36.05 -6.94
N ILE A 13 31.94 -35.13 -6.99
CA ILE A 13 32.16 -33.75 -6.58
C ILE A 13 31.07 -33.47 -5.56
N ILE A 14 31.47 -33.57 -4.29
CA ILE A 14 30.81 -32.88 -3.19
C ILE A 14 31.09 -31.39 -3.45
N ALA A 15 30.15 -30.69 -4.07
CA ALA A 15 30.15 -29.24 -4.06
C ALA A 15 29.27 -28.78 -2.90
N SER A 16 29.91 -28.65 -1.75
CA SER A 16 29.42 -27.90 -0.61
C SER A 16 28.98 -26.50 -1.06
N SER A 17 27.89 -26.03 -0.45
CA SER A 17 27.66 -24.63 -0.12
C SER A 17 27.69 -23.62 -1.28
N LEU A 18 26.51 -23.37 -1.84
CA LEU A 18 26.05 -22.01 -2.09
C LEU A 18 24.59 -21.96 -1.64
N ILE A 19 24.42 -21.68 -0.35
CA ILE A 19 23.20 -21.10 0.21
C ILE A 19 23.06 -19.73 -0.45
N ILE A 20 22.59 -19.72 -1.70
CA ILE A 20 21.96 -18.55 -2.27
C ILE A 20 20.61 -18.55 -1.57
N GLY A 21 20.52 -17.82 -0.46
CA GLY A 21 19.25 -17.56 0.20
C GLY A 21 18.27 -17.15 -0.90
N ALA A 22 17.27 -18.00 -1.12
CA ALA A 22 16.21 -17.71 -2.05
C ALA A 22 15.64 -16.36 -1.62
N LEU A 23 15.96 -15.31 -2.36
CA LEU A 23 15.27 -14.02 -2.25
C LEU A 23 13.79 -14.38 -2.27
N PRO A 24 13.02 -14.00 -1.24
CA PRO A 24 11.62 -14.40 -1.17
C PRO A 24 10.96 -13.91 -2.45
N ALA A 25 10.42 -14.85 -3.23
CA ALA A 25 9.69 -14.52 -4.44
C ALA A 25 8.60 -13.50 -4.06
N THR A 26 8.74 -12.29 -4.58
CA THR A 26 7.75 -11.23 -4.40
C THR A 26 6.55 -11.63 -5.26
N ALA A 27 5.50 -12.13 -4.64
CA ALA A 27 4.23 -12.30 -5.31
C ALA A 27 3.65 -10.91 -5.53
N TYR A 28 3.65 -10.44 -6.78
CA TYR A 28 2.89 -9.26 -7.15
C TYR A 28 1.41 -9.62 -7.03
N ALA A 29 0.75 -9.11 -5.99
CA ALA A 29 -0.71 -9.13 -6.00
C ALA A 29 -1.18 -8.27 -7.17
N THR A 30 -2.14 -8.77 -7.94
CA THR A 30 -2.75 -7.99 -9.02
C THR A 30 -3.38 -6.72 -8.43
N PRO A 31 -3.19 -5.55 -9.05
CA PRO A 31 -3.81 -4.32 -8.56
C PRO A 31 -5.32 -4.47 -8.40
N VAL A 32 -5.87 -4.00 -7.28
CA VAL A 32 -7.30 -4.13 -6.95
C VAL A 32 -7.99 -2.79 -7.13
N GLU A 33 -8.90 -2.71 -8.11
CA GLU A 33 -9.77 -1.54 -8.28
C GLU A 33 -10.88 -1.54 -7.23
N THR A 34 -11.12 -0.37 -6.65
CA THR A 34 -12.16 -0.15 -5.65
C THR A 34 -12.89 1.16 -5.93
N SER A 35 -14.21 1.16 -5.77
CA SER A 35 -15.00 2.39 -5.80
C SER A 35 -14.78 3.17 -4.50
N LEU A 36 -14.74 4.49 -4.61
CA LEU A 36 -14.64 5.42 -3.49
C LEU A 36 -15.80 6.41 -3.55
N SER A 37 -16.52 6.52 -2.44
CA SER A 37 -17.49 7.59 -2.22
C SER A 37 -16.86 8.64 -1.32
N CYS A 38 -16.51 9.79 -1.90
CA CYS A 38 -15.80 10.87 -1.23
C CYS A 38 -16.74 12.02 -0.88
N SER A 39 -16.95 12.27 0.41
CA SER A 39 -17.57 13.50 0.89
C SER A 39 -16.50 14.59 0.95
N ILE A 40 -16.75 15.70 0.27
CA ILE A 40 -15.87 16.87 0.21
C ILE A 40 -16.63 18.03 0.84
N ASP A 41 -16.02 18.64 1.86
CA ASP A 41 -16.51 19.82 2.54
C ASP A 41 -15.52 20.96 2.34
N ALA A 42 -15.92 21.96 1.56
CA ALA A 42 -15.12 23.16 1.29
C ALA A 42 -15.53 24.33 2.20
N GLY A 43 -16.15 24.05 3.35
CA GLY A 43 -16.63 25.04 4.31
C GLY A 43 -17.69 25.95 3.68
N ARG A 44 -17.41 27.26 3.62
CA ARG A 44 -18.34 28.26 3.07
C ARG A 44 -18.68 28.07 1.59
N TYR A 45 -17.91 27.26 0.87
CA TYR A 45 -18.11 26.96 -0.55
C TYR A 45 -19.02 25.74 -0.79
N GLY A 46 -19.50 25.11 0.29
CA GLY A 46 -20.47 24.02 0.24
C GLY A 46 -19.86 22.64 0.40
N LYS A 47 -20.74 21.64 0.36
CA LYS A 47 -20.40 20.22 0.48
C LYS A 47 -20.86 19.49 -0.77
N THR A 48 -20.09 18.50 -1.19
CA THR A 48 -20.45 17.62 -2.30
C THR A 48 -20.05 16.19 -1.98
N VAL A 49 -20.72 15.24 -2.62
CA VAL A 49 -20.28 13.85 -2.66
C VAL A 49 -19.81 13.57 -4.07
N GLN A 50 -18.67 12.90 -4.19
CA GLN A 50 -18.10 12.51 -5.47
C GLN A 50 -17.77 11.04 -5.45
N GLU A 51 -18.40 10.30 -6.37
CA GLU A 51 -18.06 8.90 -6.64
C GLU A 51 -16.87 8.86 -7.59
N THR A 52 -15.88 8.05 -7.23
CA THR A 52 -14.67 7.85 -8.03
C THR A 52 -14.15 6.43 -7.85
N LYS A 53 -13.03 6.11 -8.49
CA LYS A 53 -12.35 4.83 -8.36
C LYS A 53 -10.89 5.06 -8.06
N THR A 54 -10.31 4.14 -7.29
CA THR A 54 -8.86 4.06 -7.10
C THR A 54 -8.42 2.62 -7.27
N THR A 55 -7.13 2.42 -7.55
CA THR A 55 -6.52 1.11 -7.57
C THR A 55 -5.53 1.02 -6.42
N PHE A 56 -5.74 0.05 -5.53
CA PHE A 56 -4.77 -0.33 -4.52
C PHE A 56 -3.78 -1.31 -5.15
N ASN A 57 -2.50 -0.93 -5.15
CA ASN A 57 -1.41 -1.83 -5.50
C ASN A 57 -0.62 -2.12 -4.22
N VAL A 58 -0.85 -3.30 -3.66
CA VAL A 58 -0.18 -3.79 -2.46
C VAL A 58 0.63 -5.00 -2.83
N THR A 59 1.94 -4.96 -2.64
CA THR A 59 2.83 -6.09 -2.91
C THR A 59 3.41 -6.61 -1.60
N LEU A 60 3.34 -7.93 -1.43
CA LEU A 60 3.90 -8.67 -0.29
C LEU A 60 4.77 -9.81 -0.80
N PRO A 61 5.77 -10.26 -0.03
CA PRO A 61 6.39 -11.57 -0.27
C PRO A 61 5.34 -12.68 -0.23
N GLU A 62 5.50 -13.73 -1.04
CA GLU A 62 4.57 -14.86 -1.03
C GLU A 62 4.52 -15.56 0.35
N LYS A 63 5.69 -15.64 0.99
CA LYS A 63 5.89 -16.25 2.31
C LYS A 63 6.66 -15.29 3.19
N VAL A 64 6.27 -15.23 4.46
CA VAL A 64 6.95 -14.46 5.51
C VAL A 64 7.19 -15.37 6.70
N THR A 65 8.37 -15.28 7.32
CA THR A 65 8.67 -16.05 8.53
C THR A 65 8.14 -15.30 9.75
N LYS A 66 7.56 -16.04 10.70
CA LYS A 66 7.15 -15.50 12.00
C LYS A 66 8.34 -14.82 12.67
N GLU A 67 8.12 -13.62 13.22
CA GLU A 67 9.14 -12.78 13.86
C GLU A 67 10.29 -12.32 12.94
N GLU A 68 10.20 -12.52 11.62
CA GLU A 68 11.13 -11.88 10.69
C GLU A 68 10.51 -10.64 10.07
N THR A 69 11.36 -9.64 9.83
CA THR A 69 10.95 -8.41 9.16
C THR A 69 10.77 -8.68 7.67
N PHE A 70 9.65 -8.23 7.12
CA PHE A 70 9.38 -8.21 5.70
C PHE A 70 8.95 -6.81 5.25
N THR A 71 9.09 -6.54 3.95
CA THR A 71 8.70 -5.25 3.37
C THR A 71 7.39 -5.42 2.59
N ALA A 72 6.38 -4.65 2.98
CA ALA A 72 5.17 -4.45 2.20
C ALA A 72 5.31 -3.18 1.35
N LYS A 73 4.98 -3.26 0.06
CA LYS A 73 4.90 -2.08 -0.80
C LYS A 73 3.45 -1.69 -0.99
N VAL A 74 3.14 -0.40 -0.84
CA VAL A 74 1.78 0.13 -0.99
C VAL A 74 1.83 1.34 -1.93
N LYS A 75 0.98 1.31 -2.95
CA LYS A 75 0.75 2.42 -3.87
C LYS A 75 -0.75 2.55 -4.12
N LEU A 76 -1.25 3.79 -4.20
CA LEU A 76 -2.59 4.06 -4.70
C LEU A 76 -2.45 4.80 -6.02
N SER A 77 -3.17 4.33 -7.04
CA SER A 77 -3.23 4.99 -8.33
C SER A 77 -3.86 6.38 -8.21
N ASP A 78 -3.52 7.22 -9.20
CA ASP A 78 -4.00 8.58 -9.32
C ASP A 78 -5.54 8.62 -9.38
N VAL A 79 -6.12 9.43 -8.51
CA VAL A 79 -7.53 9.80 -8.53
C VAL A 79 -7.61 11.23 -9.04
N SER A 80 -8.27 11.43 -10.18
CA SER A 80 -8.41 12.74 -10.81
C SER A 80 -9.85 13.23 -10.69
N LEU A 81 -10.02 14.43 -10.16
CA LEU A 81 -11.29 15.10 -10.00
C LEU A 81 -11.28 16.36 -10.87
N HIS A 82 -12.13 16.39 -11.89
CA HIS A 82 -12.30 17.55 -12.75
C HIS A 82 -13.49 18.40 -12.29
N ASN A 83 -13.28 19.71 -12.14
CA ASN A 83 -14.36 20.66 -11.83
C ASN A 83 -13.99 22.04 -12.35
N ASN A 84 -14.91 22.71 -13.04
CA ASN A 84 -14.69 24.05 -13.60
C ASN A 84 -14.29 25.10 -12.54
N SER A 85 -14.72 24.94 -11.30
CA SER A 85 -14.35 25.82 -10.18
C SER A 85 -12.86 25.72 -9.84
N LEU A 86 -12.22 24.57 -10.12
CA LEU A 86 -10.79 24.34 -9.91
C LEU A 86 -9.92 25.10 -10.91
N ASN A 87 -10.47 25.59 -12.03
CA ASN A 87 -9.72 26.42 -12.98
C ASN A 87 -9.22 27.74 -12.36
N ARG A 88 -9.85 28.19 -11.27
CA ARG A 88 -9.45 29.41 -10.54
C ARG A 88 -8.34 29.15 -9.53
N VAL A 89 -8.07 27.89 -9.21
CA VAL A 89 -7.09 27.48 -8.22
C VAL A 89 -5.72 27.41 -8.89
N GLY A 90 -4.77 28.24 -8.44
CA GLY A 90 -3.42 28.29 -8.99
C GLY A 90 -2.51 27.20 -8.45
N SER A 91 -2.70 26.78 -7.19
CA SER A 91 -1.97 25.67 -6.60
C SER A 91 -2.75 25.02 -5.47
N VAL A 92 -2.35 23.80 -5.11
CA VAL A 92 -2.92 23.06 -3.98
C VAL A 92 -1.80 22.50 -3.11
N LYS A 93 -2.09 22.34 -1.82
CA LYS A 93 -1.22 21.66 -0.86
C LYS A 93 -2.04 20.69 -0.03
N MET A 94 -1.62 19.43 0.01
CA MET A 94 -2.14 18.49 1.01
C MET A 94 -1.57 18.87 2.38
N GLU A 95 -2.43 19.30 3.30
CA GLU A 95 -2.03 19.68 4.66
C GLU A 95 -2.00 18.48 5.59
N LYS A 96 -3.02 17.64 5.48
CA LYS A 96 -3.16 16.40 6.24
C LYS A 96 -3.73 15.33 5.34
N SER A 97 -3.30 14.09 5.55
CA SER A 97 -3.93 12.96 4.89
C SER A 97 -3.84 11.72 5.74
N THR A 98 -4.79 10.81 5.56
CA THR A 98 -4.78 9.51 6.21
C THR A 98 -5.23 8.47 5.20
N ILE A 99 -4.55 7.33 5.16
CA ILE A 99 -4.96 6.13 4.42
C ILE A 99 -5.02 4.99 5.42
N ASN A 100 -6.12 4.24 5.44
CA ASN A 100 -6.33 3.15 6.39
C ASN A 100 -6.45 1.83 5.66
N ILE A 101 -5.61 0.87 6.04
CA ILE A 101 -5.58 -0.48 5.49
C ILE A 101 -5.72 -1.47 6.64
N ASN A 102 -6.64 -2.42 6.53
CA ASN A 102 -6.80 -3.48 7.52
C ASN A 102 -5.73 -4.55 7.26
N VAL A 103 -4.85 -4.79 8.23
CA VAL A 103 -3.78 -5.80 8.16
C VAL A 103 -3.95 -6.91 9.20
N GLY A 104 -5.01 -6.83 10.01
CA GLY A 104 -5.29 -7.77 11.10
C GLY A 104 -4.33 -7.66 12.29
N ASN A 105 -4.55 -8.50 13.30
CA ASN A 105 -3.82 -8.42 14.58
C ASN A 105 -2.53 -9.27 14.62
N ASN A 106 -2.20 -9.93 13.51
CA ASN A 106 -1.05 -10.84 13.40
C ASN A 106 0.20 -10.15 12.82
N VAL A 107 0.21 -8.82 12.80
CA VAL A 107 1.29 -8.00 12.24
C VAL A 107 1.57 -6.83 13.17
N LYS A 108 2.84 -6.46 13.28
CA LYS A 108 3.27 -5.20 13.89
C LYS A 108 4.28 -4.48 13.00
N LEU A 109 4.51 -3.20 13.28
CA LEU A 109 5.62 -2.47 12.67
C LEU A 109 6.94 -3.06 13.19
N ALA A 110 7.86 -3.37 12.28
CA ALA A 110 9.18 -3.89 12.65
C ALA A 110 10.03 -2.80 13.33
N GLU A 111 9.86 -1.55 12.90
CA GLU A 111 10.48 -0.35 13.46
C GLU A 111 9.57 0.86 13.26
N ALA A 112 9.78 1.91 14.06
CA ALA A 112 9.05 3.17 13.94
C ALA A 112 9.33 3.82 12.58
N GLN A 113 8.26 4.12 11.84
CA GLN A 113 8.34 4.72 10.50
C GLN A 113 7.56 6.04 10.47
N PRO A 114 8.15 7.17 10.04
CA PRO A 114 7.48 8.46 10.06
C PRO A 114 6.17 8.47 9.27
N GLY A 115 5.09 8.87 9.93
CA GLY A 115 3.75 8.91 9.33
C GLY A 115 3.17 7.53 9.05
N VAL A 116 3.63 6.48 9.74
CA VAL A 116 3.05 5.14 9.68
C VAL A 116 2.78 4.66 11.10
N THR A 117 1.54 4.28 11.37
CA THR A 117 1.15 3.68 12.65
C THR A 117 0.33 2.41 12.40
N LEU A 118 0.36 1.49 13.35
CA LEU A 118 -0.45 0.27 13.32
C LEU A 118 -1.12 0.13 14.69
N SER A 119 -2.44 0.13 14.70
CA SER A 119 -3.24 -0.01 15.93
C SER A 119 -4.53 -0.75 15.63
N ASN A 120 -4.92 -1.68 16.50
CA ASN A 120 -6.15 -2.48 16.37
C ASN A 120 -6.30 -3.15 14.98
N GLY A 121 -5.19 -3.63 14.43
CA GLY A 121 -5.14 -4.26 13.10
C GLY A 121 -5.29 -3.30 11.92
N ILE A 122 -5.33 -1.99 12.15
CA ILE A 122 -5.40 -0.96 11.10
C ILE A 122 -4.02 -0.31 10.94
N LEU A 123 -3.44 -0.48 9.76
CA LEU A 123 -2.28 0.26 9.29
C LEU A 123 -2.73 1.63 8.78
N THR A 124 -2.25 2.68 9.43
CA THR A 124 -2.60 4.07 9.13
C THR A 124 -1.38 4.79 8.54
N LEU A 125 -1.54 5.35 7.34
CA LEU A 125 -0.51 6.11 6.64
C LEU A 125 -0.89 7.59 6.65
N SER A 126 -0.18 8.36 7.46
CA SER A 126 -0.40 9.80 7.65
C SER A 126 0.49 10.63 6.74
N ASN A 127 -0.11 11.65 6.10
CA ASN A 127 0.55 12.65 5.26
C ASN A 127 1.35 12.04 4.10
N LYS A 128 0.84 10.96 3.51
CA LYS A 128 1.44 10.28 2.35
C LYS A 128 0.69 10.52 1.04
N LEU A 129 -0.52 11.09 1.08
CA LEU A 129 -1.20 11.54 -0.13
C LEU A 129 -0.54 12.82 -0.64
N VAL A 130 -0.24 12.84 -1.93
CA VAL A 130 0.18 14.02 -2.66
C VAL A 130 -1.01 14.54 -3.44
N ALA A 131 -1.13 15.85 -3.53
CA ALA A 131 -2.13 16.52 -4.36
C ALA A 131 -1.41 17.45 -5.34
N SER A 132 -1.83 17.43 -6.58
CA SER A 132 -1.43 18.37 -7.63
C SER A 132 -2.65 18.88 -8.36
N ILE A 133 -2.56 20.07 -8.93
CA ILE A 133 -3.64 20.65 -9.72
C ILE A 133 -3.09 21.11 -11.06
N SER A 134 -3.82 20.82 -12.13
CA SER A 134 -3.47 21.26 -13.47
C SER A 134 -4.73 21.38 -14.32
N HIS A 135 -4.90 22.50 -15.02
CA HIS A 135 -6.02 22.76 -15.94
C HIS A 135 -7.40 22.37 -15.38
N GLY A 136 -7.71 22.79 -14.15
CA GLY A 136 -9.00 22.49 -13.50
C GLY A 136 -9.20 21.05 -13.03
N THR A 137 -8.13 20.26 -13.02
CA THR A 137 -8.13 18.87 -12.57
C THR A 137 -7.25 18.75 -11.34
N LEU A 138 -7.84 18.32 -10.23
CA LEU A 138 -7.12 17.94 -9.02
C LEU A 138 -6.77 16.47 -9.12
N THR A 139 -5.48 16.14 -9.06
CA THR A 139 -5.00 14.76 -9.00
C THR A 139 -4.45 14.48 -7.61
N THR A 140 -4.90 13.39 -7.00
CA THR A 140 -4.37 12.89 -5.73
C THR A 140 -3.83 11.49 -5.91
N SER A 141 -2.65 11.23 -5.34
CA SER A 141 -2.02 9.92 -5.45
C SER A 141 -1.19 9.60 -4.22
N VAL A 142 -0.86 8.33 -4.06
CA VAL A 142 0.09 7.88 -3.04
C VAL A 142 1.27 7.28 -3.78
N PRO A 143 2.48 7.87 -3.69
CA PRO A 143 3.67 7.26 -4.29
C PRO A 143 3.91 5.88 -3.68
N GLU A 144 4.72 5.04 -4.32
CA GLU A 144 5.06 3.74 -3.75
C GLU A 144 5.76 3.92 -2.39
N LEU A 145 5.15 3.37 -1.35
CA LEU A 145 5.68 3.37 0.01
C LEU A 145 6.18 1.97 0.34
N SER A 146 7.38 1.88 0.90
CA SER A 146 7.91 0.64 1.46
C SER A 146 7.74 0.67 2.98
N ILE A 147 7.00 -0.30 3.51
CA ILE A 147 6.64 -0.39 4.92
C ILE A 147 7.22 -1.68 5.49
N LYS A 148 8.07 -1.56 6.51
CA LYS A 148 8.65 -2.72 7.19
C LYS A 148 7.72 -3.23 8.29
N LEU A 149 7.35 -4.50 8.20
CA LEU A 149 6.41 -5.18 9.08
C LEU A 149 7.01 -6.47 9.58
N GLN A 150 6.48 -6.99 10.69
CA GLN A 150 6.86 -8.27 11.26
C GLN A 150 5.59 -9.07 11.56
N ALA A 151 5.54 -10.32 11.09
CA ALA A 151 4.44 -11.23 11.40
C ALA A 151 4.60 -11.72 12.84
N THR A 152 3.56 -11.59 13.66
CA THR A 152 3.56 -11.99 15.07
C THR A 152 2.92 -13.36 15.30
N GLY A 153 2.12 -13.86 14.36
CA GLY A 153 1.44 -15.15 14.46
C GLY A 153 0.49 -15.43 13.30
N GLY A 154 -0.39 -16.42 13.48
CA GLY A 154 -1.37 -16.87 12.47
C GLY A 154 -0.75 -17.63 11.29
N ASP A 155 -1.62 -18.11 10.40
CA ASP A 155 -1.21 -18.85 9.19
C ASP A 155 -0.97 -17.93 7.98
N SER A 156 -1.49 -16.70 8.03
CA SER A 156 -1.35 -15.72 6.95
C SER A 156 -1.43 -14.28 7.46
N VAL A 157 -0.78 -13.40 6.71
CA VAL A 157 -0.96 -11.95 6.77
C VAL A 157 -1.83 -11.54 5.60
N VAL A 158 -2.93 -10.84 5.85
CA VAL A 158 -3.89 -10.43 4.81
C VAL A 158 -4.14 -8.95 4.91
N PHE A 159 -3.94 -8.25 3.79
CA PHE A 159 -4.23 -6.82 3.66
C PHE A 159 -5.60 -6.69 3.03
N LYS A 160 -6.46 -5.87 3.63
CA LYS A 160 -7.82 -5.60 3.17
C LYS A 160 -8.13 -4.12 3.23
N THR A 161 -9.13 -3.70 2.47
CA THR A 161 -9.70 -2.36 2.58
C THR A 161 -10.40 -2.16 3.93
N THR A 162 -10.40 -0.91 4.41
CA THR A 162 -11.25 -0.46 5.52
C THR A 162 -12.44 0.32 4.96
N LYS A 163 -13.52 0.46 5.74
CA LYS A 163 -14.65 1.30 5.31
C LYS A 163 -14.19 2.74 5.08
N ASP A 164 -13.47 3.31 6.03
CA ASP A 164 -12.91 4.67 5.95
C ASP A 164 -11.52 4.63 5.30
N ALA A 165 -11.49 4.44 3.98
CA ALA A 165 -10.26 4.18 3.23
C ALA A 165 -9.27 5.34 3.28
N THR A 166 -9.74 6.56 3.00
CA THR A 166 -8.87 7.75 2.98
C THR A 166 -9.56 8.98 3.52
N SER A 167 -8.77 9.91 4.06
CA SER A 167 -9.21 11.27 4.35
C SER A 167 -8.10 12.26 4.05
N GLY A 168 -8.48 13.50 3.79
CA GLY A 168 -7.57 14.55 3.40
C GLY A 168 -8.01 15.92 3.85
N THR A 169 -7.05 16.82 3.99
CA THR A 169 -7.30 18.26 4.09
C THR A 169 -6.42 18.93 3.06
N VAL A 170 -7.03 19.52 2.05
CA VAL A 170 -6.36 20.22 0.97
C VAL A 170 -6.56 21.71 1.14
N ARG A 171 -5.46 22.46 1.12
CA ARG A 171 -5.49 23.92 0.98
C ARG A 171 -5.29 24.28 -0.48
N ALA A 172 -6.29 24.94 -1.06
CA ALA A 172 -6.25 25.51 -2.39
C ALA A 172 -5.87 26.98 -2.30
N TYR A 173 -4.90 27.40 -3.11
CA TYR A 173 -4.45 28.79 -3.20
C TYR A 173 -4.94 29.40 -4.52
N MET A 174 -5.67 30.50 -4.38
CA MET A 174 -6.07 31.39 -5.46
C MET A 174 -5.26 32.68 -5.33
N PHE A 175 -5.23 33.49 -6.39
CA PHE A 175 -4.34 34.65 -6.52
C PHE A 175 -4.36 35.63 -5.33
N ILE A 176 -5.51 35.73 -4.64
CA ILE A 176 -5.75 36.69 -3.54
C ILE A 176 -6.28 36.06 -2.24
N PHE A 177 -6.55 34.75 -2.21
CA PHE A 177 -7.06 34.06 -1.02
C PHE A 177 -6.76 32.56 -1.06
N SER A 178 -6.84 31.90 0.10
CA SER A 178 -6.80 30.45 0.19
C SER A 178 -8.13 29.91 0.73
N ALA A 179 -8.45 28.69 0.33
CA ALA A 179 -9.59 27.93 0.84
C ALA A 179 -9.12 26.56 1.28
N THR A 180 -9.67 26.07 2.39
CA THR A 180 -9.41 24.71 2.87
C THR A 180 -10.63 23.86 2.59
N ALA A 181 -10.39 22.68 2.04
CA ALA A 181 -11.39 21.63 1.88
C ALA A 181 -10.93 20.37 2.60
N THR A 182 -11.87 19.72 3.27
CA THR A 182 -11.66 18.40 3.88
C THR A 182 -12.36 17.35 3.05
N SER A 183 -11.73 16.19 2.88
CA SER A 183 -12.32 15.03 2.23
C SER A 183 -12.31 13.82 3.15
N SER A 184 -13.36 13.02 3.06
CA SER A 184 -13.44 11.69 3.66
C SER A 184 -14.01 10.74 2.62
N CYS A 185 -13.24 9.72 2.26
CA CYS A 185 -13.60 8.74 1.24
C CYS A 185 -13.82 7.37 1.88
N THR A 186 -14.98 6.80 1.57
CA THR A 186 -15.34 5.46 2.01
C THR A 186 -15.28 4.46 0.85
N THR A 187 -15.02 3.20 1.16
CA THR A 187 -15.07 2.10 0.18
C THR A 187 -15.73 0.87 0.79
N LYS A 188 -15.91 -0.17 -0.03
CA LYS A 188 -16.36 -1.48 0.44
C LYS A 188 -15.28 -2.05 1.37
N PRO A 189 -15.58 -2.31 2.66
CA PRO A 189 -14.60 -2.91 3.57
C PRO A 189 -14.30 -4.36 3.21
N ASP A 190 -13.19 -4.86 3.75
CA ASP A 190 -12.79 -6.27 3.70
C ASP A 190 -12.52 -6.84 2.29
N VAL A 191 -12.34 -5.99 1.29
CA VAL A 191 -11.83 -6.40 -0.02
C VAL A 191 -10.36 -6.74 0.15
N GLN A 192 -10.00 -8.00 -0.12
CA GLN A 192 -8.62 -8.46 -0.03
C GLN A 192 -7.75 -7.81 -1.11
N LEU A 193 -6.66 -7.18 -0.66
CA LEU A 193 -5.68 -6.47 -1.49
C LEU A 193 -4.47 -7.35 -1.78
N ALA A 194 -3.95 -8.03 -0.75
CA ALA A 194 -2.81 -8.92 -0.85
C ALA A 194 -2.78 -9.91 0.33
N SER A 195 -2.09 -11.03 0.18
CA SER A 195 -1.86 -11.98 1.27
C SER A 195 -0.50 -12.65 1.17
N ALA A 196 0.07 -12.96 2.33
CA ALA A 196 1.30 -13.73 2.47
C ALA A 196 1.09 -14.89 3.44
N LYS A 197 1.64 -16.07 3.15
CA LYS A 197 1.60 -17.20 4.08
C LYS A 197 2.65 -16.99 5.17
N VAL A 198 2.29 -17.24 6.43
CA VAL A 198 3.24 -17.19 7.54
C VAL A 198 3.85 -18.57 7.74
N THR A 199 5.17 -18.65 7.79
CA THR A 199 5.91 -19.87 8.13
C THR A 199 6.47 -19.78 9.55
N PRO A 200 6.53 -20.90 10.30
CA PRO A 200 7.16 -20.90 11.62
C PRO A 200 8.64 -20.50 11.53
N LYS A 201 9.14 -19.91 12.60
CA LYS A 201 10.58 -19.73 12.80
C LYS A 201 11.17 -21.09 13.20
N GLY A 202 12.16 -21.56 12.44
CA GLY A 202 12.86 -22.82 12.69
C GLY A 202 13.75 -22.77 13.92
#